data_AF-A0A376MFS6-F1
#
_entry.id   AF-A0A376MFS6-F1
#
_cell.length_a   1.000
_cell.length_b   1.000
_cell.length_c   1.000
_cell.angle_alpha   90.00
_cell.angle_beta   90.00
_cell.angle_gamma   90.00
#
_symmetry.space_group_name_H-M   'P 1'
#
loop_
_entity.id
_entity.type
_entity.pdbx_description
1 polymer ?
#
loop_
_entity_poly.entity_id
_entity_poly.type
_entity_poly.pdbx_seq_one_letter_code
_entity_poly.pdbx_strand_id
1 'polypeptide(L)'
;MSLIARPRVNSADTDTTDTDDGDAMVSAGDFWPAISLHEIRLASRIPGRTTTTRLLHAATEAVAHVIAELELWKRERMAEGAASLADVPATQVNGESVHVHRYRRAVFALTRAFVLERTRDVDTTDKGDRRADAGHAG
;
A
#
# COMPACT_ATOMS: atom_id res chain seq x y z
N MET A 1 36.76 -18.30 -21.91
CA MET A 1 36.37 -18.18 -20.49
C MET A 1 35.76 -16.81 -20.28
N SER A 2 34.44 -16.72 -20.08
CA SER A 2 33.71 -15.45 -19.95
C SER A 2 33.36 -15.21 -18.48
N LEU A 3 33.94 -14.18 -17.88
CA LEU A 3 33.60 -13.69 -16.54
C LEU A 3 32.38 -12.78 -16.68
N ILE A 4 31.18 -13.33 -16.53
CA ILE A 4 29.98 -12.53 -16.33
C ILE A 4 30.04 -12.03 -14.88
N ALA A 5 30.39 -10.76 -14.69
CA ALA A 5 30.22 -10.07 -13.43
C ALA A 5 28.71 -10.08 -13.11
N ARG A 6 28.31 -10.89 -12.13
CA ARG A 6 26.95 -10.85 -11.59
C ARG A 6 26.76 -9.46 -10.98
N PRO A 7 25.73 -8.69 -11.38
CA PRO A 7 25.41 -7.44 -10.69
C PRO A 7 25.27 -7.76 -9.21
N ARG A 8 25.95 -7.01 -8.34
CA ARG A 8 25.66 -7.11 -6.91
C ARG A 8 24.21 -6.66 -6.75
N VAL A 9 23.34 -7.59 -6.36
CA VAL A 9 22.02 -7.23 -5.86
C VAL A 9 22.30 -6.45 -4.58
N ASN A 10 22.06 -5.15 -4.60
CA ASN A 10 22.09 -4.35 -3.37
C ASN A 10 21.01 -4.91 -2.45
N SER A 11 21.34 -5.18 -1.19
CA SER A 11 20.38 -5.60 -0.20
C SER A 11 19.27 -4.55 -0.07
N ALA A 12 18.01 -4.99 -0.04
CA ALA A 12 16.86 -4.11 0.23
C ALA A 12 16.98 -3.39 1.59
N ASP A 13 17.85 -3.90 2.48
CA ASP A 13 18.21 -3.32 3.79
C ASP A 13 18.81 -1.89 3.70
N THR A 14 19.21 -1.44 2.51
CA THR A 14 19.67 -0.06 2.27
C THR A 14 18.59 0.87 1.72
N ASP A 15 17.38 0.36 1.45
CA ASP A 15 16.26 1.18 0.98
C ASP A 15 15.68 1.94 2.18
N THR A 16 15.74 3.26 2.16
CA THR A 16 15.30 4.11 3.29
C THR A 16 14.33 5.14 2.78
N THR A 17 13.23 5.31 3.51
CA THR A 17 12.21 6.32 3.21
C THR A 17 12.61 7.68 3.77
N ASP A 18 12.29 8.75 3.04
CA ASP A 18 12.50 10.14 3.53
C ASP A 18 11.67 10.50 4.78
N THR A 19 10.75 9.63 5.17
CA THR A 19 9.88 9.80 6.33
C THR A 19 9.81 8.48 7.07
N ASP A 20 10.03 8.53 8.38
CA ASP A 20 9.91 7.39 9.28
C ASP A 20 8.44 7.23 9.69
N ASP A 21 7.83 6.10 9.30
CA ASP A 21 6.47 5.73 9.71
C ASP A 21 6.48 4.89 11.01
N GLY A 22 7.65 4.61 11.58
CA GLY A 22 7.84 3.72 12.72
C GLY A 22 7.29 2.32 12.45
N ASP A 23 6.77 1.68 13.50
CA ASP A 23 6.12 0.35 13.42
C ASP A 23 4.62 0.44 13.08
N ALA A 24 4.18 1.56 12.49
CA ALA A 24 2.76 1.77 12.20
C ALA A 24 2.25 0.73 11.18
N MET A 25 1.13 0.10 11.52
CA MET A 25 0.53 -0.97 10.73
C MET A 25 -0.99 -0.88 10.71
N VAL A 26 -1.60 -1.44 9.66
CA VAL A 26 -3.04 -1.68 9.57
C VAL A 26 -3.29 -3.18 9.65
N SER A 27 -4.20 -3.59 10.54
CA SER A 27 -4.64 -4.98 10.69
C SER A 27 -6.16 -5.08 10.57
N ALA A 28 -6.65 -6.24 10.11
CA ALA A 28 -8.07 -6.50 9.89
C ALA A 28 -8.45 -7.91 10.38
N GLY A 29 -8.29 -8.13 11.69
CA GLY A 29 -8.47 -9.44 12.31
C GLY A 29 -7.38 -10.44 11.90
N ASP A 30 -7.58 -11.70 12.26
CA ASP A 30 -6.52 -12.73 12.19
C ASP A 30 -6.35 -13.35 10.79
N PHE A 31 -7.38 -13.24 9.95
CA PHE A 31 -7.35 -13.87 8.63
C PHE A 31 -6.42 -13.13 7.65
N TRP A 32 -6.40 -11.79 7.73
CA TRP A 32 -5.65 -10.94 6.80
C TRP A 32 -4.29 -10.58 7.39
N PRO A 33 -3.20 -10.68 6.61
CA PRO A 33 -1.88 -10.28 7.10
C PRO A 33 -1.85 -8.78 7.39
N ALA A 34 -1.20 -8.39 8.49
CA ALA A 34 -0.99 -6.98 8.81
C ALA A 34 -0.16 -6.29 7.71
N ILE A 35 -0.46 -5.01 7.47
CA ILE A 35 0.13 -4.17 6.44
C ILE A 35 0.98 -3.08 7.10
N SER A 36 2.28 -3.07 6.82
CA SER A 36 3.21 -2.05 7.31
C SER A 36 3.14 -0.78 6.46
N LEU A 37 3.07 0.39 7.12
CA LEU A 37 3.12 1.68 6.43
C LEU A 37 4.49 1.93 5.78
N HIS A 38 5.56 1.51 6.44
CA HIS A 38 6.92 1.61 5.93
C HIS A 38 7.07 0.84 4.60
N GLU A 39 6.56 -0.40 4.55
CA GLU A 39 6.57 -1.21 3.32
C GLU A 39 5.75 -0.57 2.20
N ILE A 40 4.58 0.01 2.51
CA ILE A 40 3.79 0.75 1.52
C ILE A 40 4.61 1.91 0.96
N ARG A 41 5.26 2.71 1.83
CA ARG A 41 6.02 3.89 1.41
C ARG A 41 7.17 3.52 0.48
N LEU A 42 7.92 2.47 0.81
CA LEU A 42 8.99 1.91 -0.01
C LEU A 42 8.46 1.42 -1.37
N ALA A 43 7.48 0.52 -1.35
CA ALA A 43 7.00 -0.14 -2.57
C ALA A 43 6.24 0.79 -3.53
N SER A 44 5.48 1.74 -2.99
CA SER A 44 4.62 2.65 -3.77
C SER A 44 5.24 4.02 -4.08
N ARG A 45 6.46 4.28 -3.57
CA ARG A 45 7.16 5.57 -3.66
C ARG A 45 6.29 6.74 -3.18
N ILE A 46 5.75 6.61 -1.97
CA ILE A 46 4.90 7.66 -1.39
C ILE A 46 5.79 8.86 -1.00
N PRO A 47 5.51 10.08 -1.48
CA PRO A 47 6.31 11.26 -1.16
C PRO A 47 6.37 11.57 0.34
N GLY A 48 7.53 12.05 0.84
CA GLY A 48 7.71 12.43 2.24
C GLY A 48 6.73 13.48 2.77
N ARG A 49 6.18 14.33 1.90
CA ARG A 49 5.10 15.28 2.26
C ARG A 49 3.80 14.62 2.73
N THR A 50 3.60 13.34 2.41
CA THR A 50 2.50 12.54 2.95
C THR A 50 2.89 12.12 4.36
N THR A 51 2.26 12.75 5.35
CA THR A 51 2.47 12.40 6.76
C THR A 51 2.03 10.96 7.04
N THR A 52 2.64 10.33 8.04
CA THR A 52 2.28 8.97 8.49
C THR A 52 0.80 8.86 8.82
N THR A 53 0.19 9.87 9.46
CA THR A 53 -1.26 9.91 9.72
C THR A 53 -2.08 9.86 8.43
N ARG A 54 -1.71 10.62 7.39
CA ARG A 54 -2.43 10.62 6.11
C ARG A 54 -2.25 9.28 5.38
N LEU A 55 -1.06 8.71 5.45
CA LEU A 55 -0.79 7.39 4.89
C LEU A 55 -1.61 6.31 5.62
N LEU A 56 -1.69 6.37 6.96
CA LEU A 56 -2.49 5.46 7.77
C LEU A 56 -3.95 5.49 7.36
N HIS A 57 -4.57 6.66 7.24
CA HIS A 57 -5.95 6.78 6.79
C HIS A 57 -6.16 6.16 5.41
N ALA A 58 -5.29 6.45 4.43
CA ALA A 58 -5.39 5.87 3.10
C ALA A 58 -5.17 4.35 3.09
N ALA A 59 -4.28 3.84 3.94
CA ALA A 59 -4.04 2.41 4.10
C ALA A 59 -5.24 1.69 4.74
N THR A 60 -5.86 2.29 5.75
CA THR A 60 -7.08 1.77 6.39
C THR A 60 -8.22 1.66 5.40
N GLU A 61 -8.48 2.70 4.60
CA GLU A 61 -9.52 2.65 3.56
C GLU A 61 -9.20 1.61 2.48
N ALA A 62 -7.94 1.48 2.07
CA ALA A 62 -7.53 0.47 1.10
C ALA A 62 -7.73 -0.96 1.63
N VAL A 63 -7.38 -1.22 2.89
CA VAL A 63 -7.64 -2.50 3.55
C VAL A 63 -9.15 -2.76 3.62
N ALA A 64 -9.94 -1.80 4.08
CA ALA A 64 -11.40 -1.93 4.18
C ALA A 64 -12.05 -2.27 2.83
N HIS A 65 -11.60 -1.62 1.75
CA HIS A 65 -12.06 -1.91 0.39
C HIS A 65 -11.71 -3.33 -0.05
N VAL A 66 -10.45 -3.74 0.07
CA VAL A 66 -10.00 -5.07 -0.36
C VAL A 66 -10.69 -6.19 0.42
N ILE A 67 -10.87 -6.05 1.74
CA ILE A 67 -11.53 -7.09 2.53
C ILE A 67 -13.03 -7.18 2.19
N ALA A 68 -13.68 -6.07 1.86
CA ALA A 68 -15.09 -6.08 1.46
C ALA A 68 -15.30 -6.87 0.16
N GLU A 69 -14.42 -6.67 -0.84
CA GLU A 69 -14.46 -7.40 -2.11
C GLU A 69 -14.18 -8.90 -1.94
N LEU A 70 -13.39 -9.28 -0.93
CA LEU A 70 -12.97 -10.67 -0.68
C LEU A 70 -13.77 -11.39 0.41
N GLU A 71 -14.79 -10.76 1.00
CA GLU A 71 -15.47 -11.30 2.19
C GLU A 71 -16.15 -12.65 1.91
N LEU A 72 -16.81 -12.80 0.76
CA LEU A 72 -17.41 -14.09 0.38
C LEU A 72 -16.34 -15.17 0.23
N TRP A 73 -15.25 -14.85 -0.48
CA TRP A 73 -14.14 -15.77 -0.70
C TRP A 73 -13.48 -16.19 0.61
N LYS A 74 -13.25 -15.24 1.53
CA LYS A 74 -12.72 -15.52 2.87
C LYS A 74 -13.60 -16.53 3.61
N ARG A 75 -14.92 -16.34 3.61
CA ARG A 75 -15.85 -17.26 4.30
C ARG A 75 -15.74 -18.70 3.77
N GLU A 76 -15.63 -18.86 2.45
CA GLU A 76 -15.43 -20.19 1.85
C GLU A 76 -14.11 -20.83 2.30
N ARG A 77 -13.00 -20.07 2.26
CA ARG A 77 -11.69 -20.59 2.68
C ARG A 77 -11.66 -20.93 4.18
N MET A 78 -12.33 -20.15 5.02
CA MET A 78 -12.47 -20.45 6.45
C MET A 78 -13.31 -21.71 6.69
N ALA A 79 -14.36 -21.95 5.89
CA ALA A 79 -15.15 -23.19 5.96
C ALA A 79 -14.35 -24.42 5.51
N GLU A 80 -13.36 -24.23 4.64
CA GLU A 80 -12.37 -25.25 4.24
C GLU A 80 -11.26 -25.46 5.29
N GLY A 81 -11.28 -24.71 6.40
CA GLY A 81 -10.36 -24.87 7.54
C GLY A 81 -9.15 -23.92 7.55
N ALA A 82 -9.05 -22.96 6.63
CA ALA A 82 -7.98 -21.97 6.64
C ALA A 82 -8.23 -20.92 7.74
N ALA A 83 -7.32 -20.82 8.72
CA ALA A 83 -7.39 -19.82 9.79
C ALA A 83 -6.86 -18.45 9.33
N SER A 84 -5.89 -18.45 8.42
CA SER A 84 -5.30 -17.26 7.82
C SER A 84 -5.18 -17.35 6.31
N LEU A 85 -4.97 -16.21 5.65
CA LEU A 85 -4.70 -16.13 4.21
C LEU A 85 -3.46 -16.94 3.80
N ALA A 86 -2.48 -17.08 4.71
CA ALA A 86 -1.27 -17.86 4.47
C ALA A 86 -1.53 -19.38 4.48
N ASP A 87 -2.57 -19.84 5.19
CA ASP A 87 -2.96 -21.25 5.27
C ASP A 87 -3.73 -21.72 4.04
N VAL A 88 -4.24 -20.78 3.22
CA VAL A 88 -4.94 -21.12 1.98
C VAL A 88 -3.94 -21.75 0.98
N PRO A 89 -4.19 -22.97 0.49
CA PRO A 89 -3.29 -23.65 -0.44
C PRO A 89 -3.00 -22.80 -1.69
N ALA A 90 -1.75 -22.44 -1.90
CA ALA A 90 -1.33 -21.59 -3.01
C ALA A 90 0.12 -21.85 -3.42
N THR A 91 0.43 -21.52 -4.68
CA THR A 91 1.82 -21.48 -5.15
C THR A 91 2.64 -20.50 -4.31
N GLN A 92 3.84 -20.93 -3.93
CA GLN A 92 4.82 -20.09 -3.25
C GLN A 92 5.66 -19.35 -4.30
N VAL A 93 5.78 -18.03 -4.15
CA VAL A 93 6.67 -17.18 -4.96
C VAL A 93 7.62 -16.50 -3.99
N ASN A 94 8.93 -16.70 -4.16
CA ASN A 94 9.95 -16.19 -3.23
C ASN A 94 9.74 -16.62 -1.76
N GLY A 95 9.15 -17.79 -1.54
CA GLY A 95 8.85 -18.30 -0.19
C GLY A 95 7.59 -17.69 0.46
N GLU A 96 6.81 -16.93 -0.30
CA GLU A 96 5.54 -16.33 0.15
C GLU A 96 4.35 -16.90 -0.64
N SER A 97 3.23 -17.14 0.04
CA SER A 97 1.97 -17.51 -0.62
C SER A 97 1.55 -16.44 -1.61
N VAL A 98 1.22 -16.84 -2.84
CA VAL A 98 0.75 -15.91 -3.88
C VAL A 98 -0.53 -15.14 -3.45
N HIS A 99 -1.33 -15.69 -2.55
CA HIS A 99 -2.51 -14.99 -2.01
C HIS A 99 -2.11 -13.82 -1.09
N VAL A 100 -1.14 -14.05 -0.20
CA VAL A 100 -0.60 -13.00 0.69
C VAL A 100 0.05 -11.89 -0.14
N HIS A 101 0.85 -12.27 -1.14
CA HIS A 101 1.48 -11.31 -2.04
C HIS A 101 0.44 -10.45 -2.79
N ARG A 102 -0.61 -11.09 -3.36
CA ARG A 102 -1.67 -10.38 -4.10
C ARG A 102 -2.47 -9.46 -3.21
N TYR A 103 -2.78 -9.87 -1.99
CA TYR A 103 -3.47 -9.03 -1.02
C TYR A 103 -2.65 -7.77 -0.70
N ARG A 104 -1.36 -7.94 -0.34
CA ARG A 104 -0.45 -6.81 -0.10
C ARG A 104 -0.38 -5.87 -1.30
N ARG A 105 -0.19 -6.44 -2.50
CA ARG A 105 -0.13 -5.65 -3.74
C ARG A 105 -1.41 -4.87 -4.02
N ALA A 106 -2.59 -5.46 -3.76
CA ALA A 106 -3.87 -4.79 -3.94
C ALA A 106 -4.02 -3.60 -2.98
N VAL A 107 -3.71 -3.81 -1.70
CA VAL A 107 -3.74 -2.74 -0.68
C VAL A 107 -2.77 -1.62 -1.07
N PHE A 108 -1.53 -1.94 -1.42
CA PHE A 108 -0.51 -0.94 -1.75
C PHE A 108 -0.92 -0.07 -2.95
N ALA A 109 -1.50 -0.69 -3.98
CA ALA A 109 -1.97 0.01 -5.16
C ALA A 109 -3.13 0.97 -4.83
N LEU A 110 -4.10 0.52 -4.04
CA LEU A 110 -5.24 1.34 -3.62
C LEU A 110 -4.83 2.47 -2.67
N THR A 111 -3.95 2.21 -1.70
CA THR A 111 -3.40 3.26 -0.83
C THR A 111 -2.73 4.35 -1.66
N ARG A 112 -1.94 3.96 -2.67
CA ARG A 112 -1.30 4.91 -3.57
C ARG A 112 -2.32 5.71 -4.38
N ALA A 113 -3.39 5.07 -4.86
CA ALA A 113 -4.46 5.76 -5.58
C ALA A 113 -5.12 6.83 -4.70
N PHE A 114 -5.53 6.50 -3.47
CA PHE A 114 -6.14 7.44 -2.54
C PHE A 114 -5.23 8.61 -2.16
N VAL A 115 -3.92 8.36 -1.98
CA VAL A 115 -2.94 9.44 -1.74
C VAL A 115 -2.85 10.40 -2.94
N LEU A 116 -2.88 9.86 -4.16
CA LEU A 116 -2.78 10.67 -5.39
C LEU A 116 -4.06 11.47 -5.67
N GLU A 117 -5.23 10.87 -5.49
CA GLU A 117 -6.53 11.54 -5.64
C GLU A 117 -6.63 12.75 -4.71
N ARG A 118 -6.33 12.55 -3.43
CA ARG A 118 -6.37 13.65 -2.44
C ARG A 118 -5.38 14.76 -2.76
N THR A 119 -4.20 14.42 -3.28
CA THR A 119 -3.22 15.44 -3.71
C THR A 119 -3.77 16.25 -4.89
N ARG A 120 -4.41 15.59 -5.85
CA ARG A 120 -5.01 16.24 -7.02
C ARG A 120 -6.11 17.21 -6.61
N ASP A 121 -6.99 16.84 -5.70
CA ASP A 121 -8.07 17.69 -5.22
C ASP A 121 -7.53 18.99 -4.57
N VAL A 122 -6.49 18.87 -3.74
CA VAL A 122 -5.84 20.02 -3.10
C VAL A 122 -5.21 20.95 -4.13
N ASP A 123 -4.48 20.42 -5.11
CA ASP A 123 -3.84 21.21 -6.17
C ASP A 123 -4.87 21.91 -7.08
N THR A 124 -6.07 21.34 -7.26
CA THR A 124 -7.14 21.97 -8.06
C THR A 124 -7.81 23.14 -7.35
N THR A 125 -8.04 23.06 -6.04
CA THR A 125 -8.63 24.15 -5.25
C THR A 125 -7.69 25.36 -5.21
N ASP A 126 -6.40 25.14 -4.94
CA ASP A 126 -5.40 26.22 -4.86
C ASP A 126 -5.19 26.95 -6.21
N LYS A 127 -5.38 26.25 -7.34
CA LYS A 127 -5.39 26.89 -8.67
C LYS A 127 -6.70 27.62 -8.99
N GLY A 128 -7.82 27.16 -8.43
CA GLY A 128 -9.13 27.81 -8.58
C GLY A 128 -9.19 29.15 -7.87
N ASP A 129 -8.76 29.19 -6.60
CA ASP A 129 -8.74 30.40 -5.77
C ASP A 129 -7.83 31.48 -6.38
N ARG A 130 -6.62 31.09 -6.82
CA ARG A 130 -5.67 32.02 -7.47
C ARG A 130 -6.18 32.62 -8.79
N ARG A 131 -7.11 31.97 -9.49
CA ARG A 131 -7.74 32.52 -10.71
C ARG A 131 -8.94 33.42 -10.41
N ALA A 132 -9.66 33.16 -9.31
CA ALA A 132 -10.77 34.00 -8.88
C ALA A 132 -10.28 35.38 -8.39
N ASP A 133 -9.16 35.42 -7.66
CA ASP A 133 -8.57 36.67 -7.17
C ASP A 133 -8.04 37.57 -8.31
N ALA A 134 -7.57 36.96 -9.41
CA ALA A 134 -7.10 37.69 -10.59
C ALA A 134 -8.24 38.32 -11.43
N GLY A 135 -9.51 37.97 -11.17
CA GLY A 135 -10.68 38.46 -11.90
C GLY A 135 -11.45 39.59 -11.20
N HIS A 136 -11.06 40.00 -9.99
CA HIS A 136 -11.77 41.02 -9.20
C HIS A 136 -11.03 42.37 -9.09
N ALA A 137 -10.00 42.58 -9.92
CA ALA A 137 -9.32 43.86 -10.08
C ALA A 137 -9.53 44.38 -11.51
N GLY A 138 -10.67 45.02 -11.76
CA GLY A 138 -11.02 45.63 -13.03
C GLY A 138 -12.15 46.64 -12.87
#